data_AF-A0A963R9U8-F1
#
_entry.id   AF-A0A963R9U8-F1
#
_cell.length_a   1.000
_cell.length_b   1.000
_cell.length_c   1.000
_cell.angle_alpha   90.00
_cell.angle_beta   90.00
_cell.angle_gamma   90.00
#
_symmetry.space_group_name_H-M   'P 1'
#
loop_
_entity.id
_entity.type
_entity.pdbx_description
1 polymer ?
#
loop_
_entity_poly.entity_id
_entity_poly.type
_entity_poly.pdbx_seq_one_letter_code
_entity_poly.pdbx_strand_id
1 'polypeptide(L)'
;MATQTRPAFAPDHVPDELIWDHSLAEFNSELDDPFLAASRLLDGPPLFFARDGAQGRPGWVIARHALLKEAFIDWEHFSSEGGMDLTQMLGVDWNLNPVNIDPPMHTIYRKVLTPFFTPKAVSHMEESVRQTCDELIAPFADKGGCDFVKDFAIPFPSLIFLRLMGMPLDMMRQFFEWEQSLLRGTSMEARVKTGRDILDYLIFHLEQQKKKPATPLMENIMNARIEDGRPLTDGEILGMFYTFYVGGLDTVYATISWSMRHIATHPDYQQFLRDNPDKMDK
;
A
#
# COMPACT_ATOMS: atom_id res chain seq x y z
N MET A 1 4.16 26.69 40.81
CA MET A 1 4.58 25.91 39.62
C MET A 1 3.73 24.67 39.61
N ALA A 2 2.69 24.64 38.77
CA ALA A 2 1.88 23.45 38.62
C ALA A 2 2.76 22.40 37.95
N THR A 3 3.04 21.30 38.65
CA THR A 3 3.55 20.08 38.05
C THR A 3 2.57 19.70 36.94
N GLN A 4 2.96 19.91 35.67
CA GLN A 4 2.20 19.37 34.56
C GLN A 4 2.24 17.86 34.74
N THR A 5 1.10 17.30 35.14
CA THR A 5 0.91 15.85 35.22
C THR A 5 1.11 15.28 33.84
N ARG A 6 2.08 14.36 33.73
CA ARG A 6 2.39 13.59 32.53
C ARG A 6 1.11 12.99 31.90
N PRO A 7 0.94 13.02 30.57
CA PRO A 7 -0.23 12.43 29.91
C PRO A 7 -0.33 10.92 30.15
N ALA A 8 -1.56 10.42 30.34
CA ALA A 8 -1.83 9.02 30.68
C ALA A 8 -1.44 8.01 29.57
N PHE A 9 -1.32 8.46 28.32
CA PHE A 9 -0.92 7.60 27.20
C PHE A 9 0.60 7.40 27.11
N ALA A 10 1.40 8.25 27.77
CA ALA A 10 2.85 8.25 27.63
C ALA A 10 3.50 7.34 28.68
N PRO A 11 4.15 6.22 28.30
CA PRO A 11 4.77 5.29 29.24
C PRO A 11 5.92 5.93 30.02
N ASP A 12 6.16 5.52 31.27
CA ASP A 12 7.16 6.13 32.18
C ASP A 12 8.57 6.30 31.59
N HIS A 13 8.98 5.44 30.66
CA HIS A 13 10.31 5.48 30.04
C HIS A 13 10.47 6.56 28.96
N VAL A 14 9.39 7.22 28.52
CA VAL A 14 9.45 8.29 27.52
C VAL A 14 9.85 9.61 28.22
N PRO A 15 10.88 10.34 27.76
CA PRO A 15 11.22 11.65 28.32
C PRO A 15 10.09 12.67 28.07
N ASP A 16 9.77 13.51 29.06
CA ASP A 16 8.66 14.47 28.99
C ASP A 16 8.82 15.45 27.82
N GLU A 17 10.06 15.83 27.49
CA GLU A 17 10.40 16.72 26.38
C GLU A 17 10.15 16.11 24.98
N LEU A 18 9.95 14.79 24.89
CA LEU A 18 9.64 14.09 23.65
C LEU A 18 8.15 13.78 23.51
N ILE A 19 7.32 14.08 24.51
CA ILE A 19 5.89 13.82 24.45
C ILE A 19 5.23 14.88 23.56
N TRP A 20 4.52 14.40 22.53
CA TRP A 20 3.74 15.23 21.62
C TRP A 20 2.26 14.88 21.75
N ASP A 21 1.47 15.76 22.38
CA ASP A 21 0.06 15.53 22.71
C ASP A 21 -0.88 15.80 21.52
N HIS A 22 -0.56 15.22 20.36
CA HIS A 22 -1.33 15.36 19.13
C HIS A 22 -1.49 14.00 18.45
N SER A 23 -2.52 13.89 17.62
CA SER A 23 -2.64 12.81 16.62
C SER A 23 -1.89 13.21 15.37
N LEU A 24 -1.05 12.30 14.85
CA LEU A 24 -0.36 12.48 13.58
C LEU A 24 -1.35 12.60 12.42
N ALA A 25 -2.46 11.85 12.47
CA ALA A 25 -3.51 11.90 11.44
C ALA A 25 -4.24 13.25 11.44
N GLU A 26 -4.63 13.74 12.63
CA GLU A 26 -5.26 15.07 12.77
C GLU A 26 -4.30 16.17 12.30
N PHE A 27 -3.03 16.12 12.74
CA PHE A 27 -2.00 17.08 12.35
C PHE A 27 -1.78 17.14 10.83
N ASN A 28 -1.72 15.99 10.17
CA ASN A 28 -1.56 15.93 8.72
C ASN A 28 -2.80 16.41 7.95
N SER A 29 -3.97 16.43 8.60
CA SER A 29 -5.24 16.88 8.01
C SER A 29 -5.49 18.37 8.18
N GLU A 30 -4.61 19.11 8.89
CA GLU A 30 -4.76 20.55 9.10
C GLU A 30 -4.53 21.38 7.82
N LEU A 31 -3.81 20.84 6.83
CA LEU A 31 -3.61 21.48 5.52
C LEU A 31 -4.15 20.59 4.41
N ASP A 32 -4.60 21.22 3.32
CA ASP A 32 -5.10 20.50 2.13
C ASP A 32 -4.01 19.68 1.42
N ASP A 33 -2.75 20.10 1.54
CA ASP A 33 -1.60 19.38 0.97
C ASP A 33 -0.91 18.54 2.06
N PRO A 34 -1.01 17.21 2.01
CA PRO A 34 -0.49 16.34 3.07
C PRO A 34 1.04 16.35 3.14
N PHE A 35 1.73 16.69 2.05
CA PHE A 35 3.20 16.78 2.05
C PHE A 35 3.65 18.05 2.77
N LEU A 36 2.96 19.16 2.55
CA LEU A 36 3.20 20.39 3.31
C LEU A 36 2.84 20.19 4.79
N ALA A 37 1.70 19.53 5.07
CA ALA A 37 1.29 19.23 6.44
C ALA A 37 2.36 18.43 7.19
N ALA A 38 2.83 17.32 6.60
CA ALA A 38 3.87 16.47 7.18
C ALA A 38 5.23 17.17 7.28
N SER A 39 5.58 18.07 6.35
CA SER A 39 6.86 18.79 6.39
C SER A 39 7.04 19.66 7.64
N ARG A 40 5.94 20.11 8.27
CA ARG A 40 5.98 20.85 9.54
C ARG A 40 6.53 20.03 10.71
N LEU A 41 6.54 18.69 10.61
CA LEU A 41 7.21 17.83 11.59
C LEU A 41 8.73 18.06 11.62
N LEU A 42 9.30 18.66 10.56
CA LEU A 42 10.72 18.99 10.48
C LEU A 42 11.10 20.17 11.40
N ASP A 43 10.13 21.00 11.79
CA ASP A 43 10.35 22.11 12.74
C ASP A 43 10.51 21.60 14.19
N GLY A 44 10.07 20.36 14.46
CA GLY A 44 10.15 19.69 15.76
C GLY A 44 11.42 18.84 15.96
N PRO A 45 11.49 18.09 17.07
CA PRO A 45 12.58 17.16 17.33
C PRO A 45 12.65 16.04 16.26
N PRO A 46 13.80 15.36 16.11
CA PRO A 46 13.96 14.34 15.08
C PRO A 46 13.13 13.07 15.30
N LEU A 47 12.67 12.88 16.54
CA LEU A 47 11.87 11.77 17.05
C LEU A 47 11.01 12.30 18.20
N PHE A 48 9.75 11.89 18.29
CA PHE A 48 8.85 12.23 19.40
C PHE A 48 7.81 11.12 19.61
N PHE A 49 7.20 11.08 20.78
CA PHE A 49 6.16 10.11 21.15
C PHE A 49 4.78 10.78 21.08
N ALA A 50 3.98 10.36 20.10
CA ALA A 50 2.67 10.94 19.81
C ALA A 50 1.56 10.28 20.64
N ARG A 51 0.53 11.05 21.00
CA ARG A 51 -0.74 10.54 21.55
C ARG A 51 -1.39 9.51 20.63
N ASP A 52 -1.32 9.79 19.33
CA ASP A 52 -1.72 8.87 18.28
C ASP A 52 -0.69 8.97 17.15
N GLY A 53 0.24 8.02 17.14
CA GLY A 53 1.29 7.93 16.12
C GLY A 53 0.81 7.20 14.87
N ALA A 54 -0.10 6.24 15.01
CA ALA A 54 -0.75 5.56 13.90
C ALA A 54 -2.02 4.82 14.37
N GLN A 55 -3.08 4.88 13.56
CA GLN A 55 -4.30 4.08 13.73
C GLN A 55 -4.96 4.19 15.12
N GLY A 56 -4.88 5.37 15.76
CA GLY A 56 -5.45 5.62 17.08
C GLY A 56 -4.59 5.08 18.24
N ARG A 57 -3.35 4.67 17.98
CA ARG A 57 -2.43 4.12 18.98
C ARG A 57 -1.30 5.10 19.27
N PRO A 58 -0.94 5.34 20.55
CA PRO A 58 0.23 6.13 20.89
C PRO A 58 1.50 5.42 20.41
N GLY A 59 2.49 6.19 19.98
CA GLY A 59 3.70 5.60 19.41
C GLY A 59 4.76 6.63 19.03
N TRP A 60 5.96 6.12 18.79
CA TRP A 60 7.08 6.91 18.30
C TRP A 60 6.85 7.32 16.84
N VAL A 61 7.13 8.59 16.53
CA VAL A 61 7.11 9.14 15.17
C VAL A 61 8.51 9.64 14.85
N ILE A 62 9.10 9.08 13.79
CA ILE A 62 10.44 9.46 13.32
C ILE A 62 10.30 10.52 12.22
N ALA A 63 10.80 11.73 12.48
CA ALA A 63 10.66 12.87 11.58
C ALA A 63 11.94 13.18 10.77
N ARG A 64 12.96 12.31 10.80
CA ARG A 64 14.20 12.51 10.04
C ARG A 64 14.53 11.32 9.18
N HIS A 65 14.90 11.59 7.93
CA HIS A 65 15.31 10.59 6.96
C HIS A 65 16.42 9.67 7.49
N ALA A 66 17.44 10.21 8.18
CA ALA A 66 18.56 9.40 8.68
C ALA A 66 18.08 8.32 9.67
N LEU A 67 17.22 8.69 10.62
CA LEU A 67 16.66 7.78 11.62
C LEU A 67 15.62 6.83 11.01
N LEU A 68 14.80 7.31 10.08
CA LEU A 68 13.85 6.46 9.35
C LEU A 68 14.62 5.35 8.62
N LYS A 69 15.67 5.73 7.88
CA LYS A 69 16.50 4.79 7.15
C LYS A 69 17.12 3.73 8.06
N GLU A 70 17.61 4.14 9.23
CA GLU A 70 18.17 3.23 10.25
C GLU A 70 17.11 2.24 10.77
N ALA A 71 15.93 2.74 11.16
CA ALA A 71 14.84 1.88 11.62
C ALA A 71 14.36 0.90 10.55
N PHE A 72 14.25 1.33 9.28
CA PHE A 72 13.79 0.47 8.19
C PHE A 72 14.76 -0.65 7.79
N ILE A 73 16.05 -0.54 8.10
CA ILE A 73 17.04 -1.58 7.80
C ILE A 73 17.30 -2.53 8.98
N ASP A 74 17.03 -2.07 10.20
CA ASP A 74 17.26 -2.79 11.44
C ASP A 74 16.02 -3.58 11.89
N TRP A 75 15.66 -4.59 11.10
CA TRP A 75 14.50 -5.45 11.37
C TRP A 75 14.62 -6.26 12.67
N GLU A 76 15.83 -6.46 13.20
CA GLU A 76 16.05 -7.16 14.47
C GLU A 76 15.49 -6.36 15.67
N HIS A 77 15.50 -5.02 15.57
CA HIS A 77 14.96 -4.13 16.59
C HIS A 77 13.63 -3.48 16.19
N PHE A 78 13.37 -3.33 14.88
CA PHE A 78 12.16 -2.75 14.30
C PHE A 78 11.44 -3.77 13.41
N SER A 79 10.79 -4.73 14.06
CA SER A 79 10.03 -5.79 13.41
C SER A 79 8.88 -5.24 12.55
N SER A 80 8.65 -5.87 11.40
CA SER A 80 7.45 -5.64 10.58
C SER A 80 6.25 -6.47 11.02
N GLU A 81 6.44 -7.41 11.95
CA GLU A 81 5.38 -8.26 12.48
C GLU A 81 4.29 -7.41 13.16
N GLY A 82 3.03 -7.66 12.80
CA GLY A 82 1.90 -6.89 13.33
C GLY A 82 1.84 -5.44 12.85
N GLY A 83 2.65 -5.02 11.87
CA GLY A 83 2.63 -3.65 11.33
C GLY A 83 1.30 -3.23 10.71
N MET A 84 0.50 -4.20 10.25
CA MET A 84 -0.90 -4.02 9.86
C MET A 84 -1.79 -4.98 10.67
N ASP A 85 -2.77 -4.44 11.40
CA ASP A 85 -3.72 -5.21 12.21
C ASP A 85 -4.77 -5.99 11.38
N LEU A 86 -4.63 -6.04 10.05
CA LEU A 86 -5.66 -6.58 9.16
C LEU A 86 -5.96 -8.06 9.46
N THR A 87 -4.94 -8.88 9.69
CA THR A 87 -5.11 -10.32 9.97
C THR A 87 -5.77 -10.55 11.33
N GLN A 88 -5.38 -9.76 12.35
CA GLN A 88 -6.03 -9.77 13.66
C GLN A 88 -7.50 -9.34 13.56
N MET A 89 -7.79 -8.29 12.79
CA MET A 89 -9.16 -7.81 12.56
C MET A 89 -10.03 -8.88 11.90
N LEU A 90 -9.47 -9.67 10.97
CA LEU A 90 -10.17 -10.77 10.30
C LEU A 90 -10.30 -12.03 11.16
N GLY A 91 -9.48 -12.16 12.21
CA GLY A 91 -9.44 -13.34 13.07
C GLY A 91 -8.81 -14.56 12.37
N VAL A 92 -7.83 -14.32 11.49
CA VAL A 92 -7.10 -15.37 10.75
C VAL A 92 -5.73 -15.62 11.38
N ASP A 93 -5.18 -16.81 11.15
CA ASP A 93 -3.92 -17.31 11.73
C ASP A 93 -2.71 -17.22 10.80
N TRP A 94 -2.85 -16.52 9.67
CA TRP A 94 -1.78 -16.26 8.70
C TRP A 94 -1.46 -14.76 8.59
N ASN A 95 -0.31 -14.44 8.00
CA ASN A 95 0.22 -13.08 7.89
C ASN A 95 0.08 -12.49 6.48
N LEU A 96 0.13 -11.15 6.36
CA LEU A 96 0.27 -10.46 5.08
C LEU A 96 1.69 -10.67 4.55
N ASN A 97 1.89 -11.73 3.77
CA ASN A 97 3.21 -12.11 3.29
C ASN A 97 3.58 -11.36 1.99
N PRO A 98 4.78 -10.77 1.88
CA PRO A 98 5.84 -10.75 2.88
C PRO A 98 5.86 -9.48 3.76
N VAL A 99 4.89 -8.58 3.66
CA VAL A 99 4.98 -7.22 4.24
C VAL A 99 4.90 -7.17 5.78
N ASN A 100 4.25 -8.13 6.44
CA ASN A 100 4.04 -8.17 7.89
C ASN A 100 4.88 -9.23 8.61
N ILE A 101 6.08 -9.52 8.11
CA ILE A 101 6.97 -10.53 8.69
C ILE A 101 8.43 -10.14 8.47
N ASP A 102 9.32 -10.70 9.27
CA ASP A 102 10.76 -10.44 9.19
C ASP A 102 11.53 -11.64 8.61
N PRO A 103 12.83 -11.47 8.27
CA PRO A 103 13.71 -12.59 8.00
C PRO A 103 13.70 -13.65 9.12
N PRO A 104 13.86 -14.95 8.78
CA PRO A 104 14.13 -15.49 7.44
C PRO A 104 12.88 -15.66 6.57
N MET A 105 11.67 -15.67 7.15
CA MET A 105 10.43 -15.97 6.42
C MET A 105 10.12 -14.91 5.35
N HIS A 106 10.33 -13.63 5.65
CA HIS A 106 10.23 -12.55 4.67
C HIS A 106 11.05 -12.87 3.40
N THR A 107 12.31 -13.27 3.59
CA THR A 107 13.24 -13.58 2.50
C THR A 107 12.74 -14.74 1.66
N ILE A 108 12.19 -15.78 2.29
CA ILE A 108 11.66 -16.97 1.61
C ILE A 108 10.48 -16.59 0.73
N TYR A 109 9.45 -15.93 1.27
CA TYR A 109 8.28 -15.55 0.49
C TYR A 109 8.61 -14.50 -0.58
N ARG A 110 9.51 -13.55 -0.28
CA ARG A 110 9.98 -12.57 -1.26
C ARG A 110 10.69 -13.23 -2.43
N LYS A 111 11.46 -14.31 -2.23
CA LYS A 111 12.09 -15.09 -3.31
C LYS A 111 11.05 -15.70 -4.25
N VAL A 112 9.88 -16.12 -3.74
CA VAL A 112 8.78 -16.64 -4.59
C VAL A 112 8.27 -15.55 -5.55
N LEU A 113 8.14 -14.31 -5.08
CA LEU A 113 7.53 -13.23 -5.84
C LEU A 113 8.52 -12.48 -6.75
N THR A 114 9.77 -12.31 -6.29
CA THR A 114 10.81 -11.47 -6.94
C THR A 114 10.97 -11.71 -8.46
N PRO A 115 10.94 -12.94 -9.00
CA PRO A 115 11.11 -13.17 -10.43
C PRO A 115 10.13 -12.39 -11.32
N PHE A 116 8.94 -12.07 -10.82
CA PHE A 116 7.88 -11.37 -11.56
C PHE A 116 7.97 -9.84 -11.46
N PHE A 117 8.76 -9.33 -10.53
CA PHE A 117 8.89 -7.89 -10.26
C PHE A 117 10.32 -7.37 -10.51
N THR A 118 11.14 -8.13 -11.23
CA THR A 118 12.43 -7.63 -11.73
C THR A 118 12.21 -6.64 -12.89
N PRO A 119 13.14 -5.70 -13.15
CA PRO A 119 13.01 -4.78 -14.29
C PRO A 119 12.75 -5.49 -15.62
N LYS A 120 13.40 -6.64 -15.85
CA LYS A 120 13.19 -7.45 -17.05
C LYS A 120 11.80 -8.10 -17.11
N ALA A 121 11.27 -8.55 -15.98
CA ALA A 121 9.92 -9.13 -15.95
C ALA A 121 8.86 -8.04 -16.20
N VAL A 122 9.02 -6.87 -15.58
CA VAL A 122 8.14 -5.72 -15.76
C VAL A 122 8.18 -5.20 -17.19
N SER A 123 9.34 -5.19 -17.87
CA SER A 123 9.42 -4.73 -19.27
C SER A 123 8.62 -5.62 -20.24
N HIS A 124 8.39 -6.90 -19.92
CA HIS A 124 7.50 -7.74 -20.72
C HIS A 124 6.02 -7.39 -20.55
N MET A 125 5.65 -6.64 -19.50
CA MET A 125 4.29 -6.15 -19.26
C MET A 125 4.04 -4.79 -19.90
N GLU A 126 5.08 -4.10 -20.37
CA GLU A 126 5.02 -2.71 -20.83
C GLU A 126 3.95 -2.48 -21.90
N GLU A 127 3.89 -3.32 -22.92
CA GLU A 127 2.92 -3.18 -24.01
C GLU A 127 1.47 -3.27 -23.51
N SER A 128 1.18 -4.25 -22.65
CA SER A 128 -0.17 -4.44 -22.06
C SER A 128 -0.55 -3.30 -21.11
N VAL A 129 0.41 -2.81 -20.33
CA VAL A 129 0.22 -1.64 -19.45
C VAL A 129 -0.04 -0.38 -20.29
N ARG A 130 0.73 -0.16 -21.36
CA ARG A 130 0.55 0.96 -22.29
C ARG A 130 -0.80 0.90 -22.99
N GLN A 131 -1.21 -0.28 -23.46
CA GLN A 131 -2.54 -0.47 -24.03
C GLN A 131 -3.64 -0.11 -23.02
N THR A 132 -3.49 -0.50 -21.75
CA THR A 132 -4.46 -0.13 -20.70
C THR A 132 -4.52 1.39 -20.51
N CYS A 133 -3.37 2.10 -20.56
CA CYS A 133 -3.36 3.56 -20.56
C CYS A 133 -4.15 4.14 -21.75
N ASP A 134 -3.87 3.66 -22.96
CA ASP A 134 -4.50 4.18 -24.19
C ASP A 134 -6.01 3.97 -24.18
N GLU A 135 -6.47 2.79 -23.75
CA GLU A 135 -7.89 2.44 -23.60
C GLU A 135 -8.61 3.34 -22.59
N LEU A 136 -7.95 3.69 -21.48
CA LEU A 136 -8.52 4.55 -20.45
C LEU A 136 -8.54 6.03 -20.86
N ILE A 137 -7.57 6.49 -21.64
CA ILE A 137 -7.48 7.89 -22.10
C ILE A 137 -8.43 8.18 -23.26
N ALA A 138 -8.61 7.22 -24.17
CA ALA A 138 -9.42 7.39 -25.39
C ALA A 138 -10.82 8.02 -25.17
N PRO A 139 -11.59 7.68 -24.12
CA PRO A 139 -12.91 8.26 -23.89
C PRO A 139 -12.92 9.75 -23.57
N PHE A 140 -11.81 10.37 -23.17
CA PHE A 140 -11.75 11.78 -22.76
C PHE A 140 -10.66 12.61 -23.45
N ALA A 141 -9.80 12.00 -24.26
CA ALA A 141 -8.74 12.69 -25.00
C ALA A 141 -9.25 13.93 -25.77
N ASP A 142 -10.38 13.80 -26.47
CA ASP A 142 -10.95 14.88 -27.30
C ASP A 142 -11.98 15.76 -26.57
N LYS A 143 -12.30 15.46 -25.30
CA LYS A 143 -13.33 16.18 -24.53
C LYS A 143 -12.82 17.48 -23.90
N GLY A 144 -11.50 17.68 -23.86
CA GLY A 144 -10.86 18.84 -23.23
C GLY A 144 -10.81 18.80 -21.70
N GLY A 145 -11.25 17.71 -21.07
CA GLY A 145 -11.20 17.52 -19.62
C GLY A 145 -11.77 16.17 -19.15
N CYS A 146 -11.38 15.77 -17.94
CA CYS A 146 -11.86 14.58 -17.24
C CYS A 146 -11.77 14.79 -15.73
N ASP A 147 -12.45 13.93 -14.97
CA ASP A 147 -12.08 13.70 -13.57
C ASP A 147 -10.94 12.68 -13.56
N PHE A 148 -9.69 13.15 -13.54
CA PHE A 148 -8.52 12.27 -13.70
C PHE A 148 -8.48 11.14 -12.66
N VAL A 149 -8.94 11.40 -11.44
CA VAL A 149 -8.96 10.38 -10.37
C VAL A 149 -9.92 9.26 -10.75
N LYS A 150 -11.16 9.62 -11.06
CA LYS A 150 -12.22 8.67 -11.36
C LYS A 150 -12.04 7.98 -12.71
N ASP A 151 -11.66 8.76 -13.73
CA ASP A 151 -11.66 8.34 -15.12
C ASP A 151 -10.36 7.62 -15.52
N PHE A 152 -9.25 7.83 -14.78
CA PHE A 152 -7.95 7.20 -15.09
C PHE A 152 -7.25 6.59 -13.86
N ALA A 153 -7.07 7.36 -12.79
CA ALA A 153 -6.16 6.97 -11.72
C ALA A 153 -6.65 5.78 -10.90
N ILE A 154 -7.96 5.63 -10.70
CA ILE A 154 -8.55 4.46 -10.05
C ILE A 154 -8.58 3.24 -11.00
N PRO A 155 -9.10 3.34 -12.24
CA PRO A 155 -9.18 2.18 -13.14
C PRO A 155 -7.82 1.59 -13.52
N PHE A 156 -6.80 2.44 -13.75
CA PHE A 156 -5.52 2.02 -14.31
C PHE A 156 -4.80 0.93 -13.48
N PRO A 157 -4.41 1.16 -12.21
CA PRO A 157 -3.75 0.14 -11.41
C PRO A 157 -4.68 -1.04 -11.09
N SER A 158 -5.98 -0.78 -10.94
CA SER A 158 -6.97 -1.84 -10.64
C SER A 158 -7.07 -2.87 -11.77
N LEU A 159 -7.10 -2.43 -13.02
CA LEU A 159 -7.11 -3.34 -14.17
C LEU A 159 -5.80 -4.13 -14.29
N ILE A 160 -4.66 -3.51 -14.02
CA ILE A 160 -3.35 -4.19 -14.02
C ILE A 160 -3.30 -5.25 -12.93
N PHE A 161 -3.73 -4.92 -11.71
CA PHE A 161 -3.83 -5.87 -10.60
C PHE A 161 -4.69 -7.08 -10.96
N LEU A 162 -5.91 -6.85 -11.48
CA LEU A 162 -6.80 -7.95 -11.86
C LEU A 162 -6.20 -8.84 -12.95
N ARG A 163 -5.54 -8.26 -13.96
CA ARG A 163 -4.83 -9.02 -15.00
C ARG A 163 -3.69 -9.85 -14.41
N LEU A 164 -2.89 -9.28 -13.51
CA LEU A 164 -1.75 -9.96 -12.87
C LEU A 164 -2.22 -11.16 -12.01
N MET A 165 -3.34 -10.98 -11.31
CA MET A 165 -3.98 -12.02 -10.49
C MET A 165 -4.82 -13.00 -11.32
N GLY A 166 -5.06 -12.76 -12.61
CA GLY A 166 -5.93 -13.59 -13.42
C GLY A 166 -7.39 -13.56 -12.95
N MET A 167 -7.84 -12.40 -12.48
CA MET A 167 -9.21 -12.15 -12.03
C MET A 167 -10.06 -11.49 -13.13
N PRO A 168 -11.39 -11.66 -13.11
CA PRO A 168 -12.29 -10.97 -14.02
C PRO A 168 -12.17 -9.43 -13.92
N LEU A 169 -12.10 -8.73 -15.05
CA LEU A 169 -11.89 -7.27 -15.08
C LEU A 169 -13.13 -6.47 -14.65
N ASP A 170 -14.32 -7.06 -14.76
CA ASP A 170 -15.58 -6.48 -14.30
C ASP A 170 -15.67 -6.37 -12.77
N MET A 171 -14.81 -7.09 -12.04
CA MET A 171 -14.67 -6.97 -10.59
C MET A 171 -13.98 -5.67 -10.14
N MET A 172 -13.36 -4.91 -11.06
CA MET A 172 -12.60 -3.69 -10.75
C MET A 172 -13.33 -2.75 -9.79
N ARG A 173 -14.59 -2.43 -10.11
CA ARG A 173 -15.39 -1.52 -9.29
C ARG A 173 -15.67 -2.09 -7.90
N GLN A 174 -16.04 -3.37 -7.82
CA GLN A 174 -16.32 -4.05 -6.56
C GLN A 174 -15.07 -4.11 -5.67
N PHE A 175 -13.92 -4.40 -6.25
CA PHE A 175 -12.64 -4.48 -5.55
C PHE A 175 -12.23 -3.12 -4.99
N PHE A 176 -12.39 -2.05 -5.76
CA PHE A 176 -12.13 -0.70 -5.29
C PHE A 176 -13.11 -0.28 -4.17
N GLU A 177 -14.41 -0.53 -4.33
CA GLU A 177 -15.42 -0.22 -3.29
C GLU A 177 -15.13 -0.99 -1.99
N TRP A 178 -14.73 -2.26 -2.10
CA TRP A 178 -14.29 -3.06 -0.96
C TRP A 178 -13.04 -2.49 -0.30
N GLU A 179 -12.06 -2.04 -1.06
CA GLU A 179 -10.82 -1.50 -0.50
C GLU A 179 -11.10 -0.21 0.27
N GLN A 180 -11.89 0.70 -0.32
CA GLN A 180 -12.27 1.95 0.34
C GLN A 180 -13.03 1.68 1.65
N SER A 181 -13.97 0.73 1.66
CA SER A 181 -14.68 0.34 2.88
C SER A 181 -13.75 -0.34 3.90
N LEU A 182 -12.78 -1.13 3.45
CA LEU A 182 -11.79 -1.80 4.31
C LEU A 182 -10.84 -0.80 4.99
N LEU A 183 -10.29 0.15 4.21
CA LEU A 183 -9.25 1.07 4.67
C LEU A 183 -9.81 2.36 5.28
N ARG A 184 -10.99 2.81 4.84
CA ARG A 184 -11.57 4.12 5.20
C ARG A 184 -13.01 4.02 5.70
N GLY A 185 -13.50 2.80 5.96
CA GLY A 185 -14.83 2.58 6.52
C GLY A 185 -15.05 3.29 7.85
N THR A 186 -16.25 3.82 8.05
CA THR A 186 -16.60 4.68 9.19
C THR A 186 -16.79 3.93 10.52
N SER A 187 -16.78 2.60 10.50
CA SER A 187 -16.85 1.76 11.70
C SER A 187 -15.99 0.51 11.57
N MET A 188 -15.50 -0.01 12.69
CA MET A 188 -14.77 -1.28 12.72
C MET A 188 -15.63 -2.45 12.22
N GLU A 189 -16.93 -2.44 12.52
CA GLU A 189 -17.86 -3.47 12.05
C GLU A 189 -17.95 -3.50 10.52
N ALA A 190 -18.06 -2.35 9.87
CA ALA A 190 -18.10 -2.26 8.41
C ALA A 190 -16.79 -2.76 7.79
N ARG A 191 -15.64 -2.36 8.36
CA ARG A 191 -14.31 -2.80 7.92
C ARG A 191 -14.13 -4.31 8.06
N VAL A 192 -14.51 -4.89 9.20
CA VAL A 192 -14.48 -6.35 9.44
C VAL A 192 -15.38 -7.08 8.45
N LYS A 193 -16.61 -6.59 8.23
CA LYS A 193 -17.53 -7.22 7.28
C LYS A 193 -16.94 -7.23 5.87
N THR A 194 -16.49 -6.08 5.38
CA THR A 194 -15.89 -5.98 4.04
C THR A 194 -14.63 -6.84 3.91
N GLY A 195 -13.79 -6.84 4.95
CA GLY A 195 -12.62 -7.72 4.99
C GLY A 195 -12.98 -9.21 4.89
N ARG A 196 -14.09 -9.64 5.49
CA ARG A 196 -14.60 -11.01 5.31
C ARG A 196 -15.12 -11.26 3.90
N ASP A 197 -15.85 -10.32 3.31
CA ASP A 197 -16.33 -10.43 1.92
C ASP A 197 -15.15 -10.58 0.93
N ILE A 198 -14.06 -9.82 1.13
CA ILE A 198 -12.81 -9.94 0.35
C ILE A 198 -12.16 -11.31 0.59
N LEU A 199 -12.05 -11.75 1.85
CA LEU A 199 -11.45 -13.04 2.19
C LEU A 199 -12.19 -14.20 1.53
N ASP A 200 -13.53 -14.19 1.57
CA ASP A 200 -14.36 -15.20 0.92
C ASP A 200 -14.10 -15.25 -0.60
N TYR A 201 -13.97 -14.08 -1.24
CA TYR A 201 -13.61 -14.02 -2.65
C TYR A 201 -12.20 -14.58 -2.92
N LEU A 202 -11.21 -14.23 -2.09
CA LEU A 202 -9.84 -14.70 -2.26
C LEU A 202 -9.71 -16.21 -2.02
N ILE A 203 -10.49 -16.79 -1.10
CA ILE A 203 -10.60 -18.24 -0.92
C ILE A 203 -11.19 -18.88 -2.17
N PHE A 204 -12.29 -18.33 -2.70
CA PHE A 204 -12.86 -18.81 -3.97
C PHE A 204 -11.83 -18.74 -5.11
N HIS A 205 -11.09 -17.64 -5.21
CA HIS A 205 -10.07 -17.44 -6.23
C HIS A 205 -8.92 -18.44 -6.09
N LEU A 206 -8.42 -18.69 -4.88
CA LEU A 206 -7.42 -19.71 -4.58
C LEU A 206 -7.83 -21.08 -5.12
N GLU A 207 -9.07 -21.49 -4.87
CA GLU A 207 -9.58 -22.78 -5.35
C GLU A 207 -9.67 -22.86 -6.88
N GLN A 208 -9.84 -21.74 -7.58
CA GLN A 208 -9.72 -21.71 -9.04
C GLN A 208 -8.26 -21.84 -9.48
N GLN A 209 -7.35 -21.09 -8.85
CA GLN A 209 -5.92 -21.10 -9.20
C GLN A 209 -5.28 -22.47 -8.96
N LYS A 210 -5.67 -23.20 -7.90
CA LYS A 210 -5.21 -24.58 -7.67
C LYS A 210 -5.58 -25.55 -8.79
N LYS A 211 -6.73 -25.35 -9.43
CA LYS A 211 -7.21 -26.22 -10.53
C LYS A 211 -6.55 -25.87 -11.85
N LYS A 212 -6.44 -24.57 -12.14
CA LYS A 212 -5.89 -24.05 -13.38
C LYS A 212 -5.34 -22.65 -13.13
N PRO A 213 -4.04 -22.52 -12.84
CA PRO A 213 -3.43 -21.21 -12.67
C PRO A 213 -3.64 -20.35 -13.92
N ALA A 214 -4.14 -19.13 -13.74
CA ALA A 214 -4.58 -18.26 -14.81
C ALA A 214 -3.44 -17.40 -15.40
N THR A 215 -2.38 -17.17 -14.61
CA THR A 215 -1.23 -16.35 -15.00
C THR A 215 0.08 -17.02 -14.61
N PRO A 216 1.21 -16.62 -15.22
CA PRO A 216 2.53 -17.10 -14.80
C PRO A 216 2.84 -16.83 -13.32
N LEU A 217 2.36 -15.71 -12.77
CA LEU A 217 2.51 -15.41 -11.33
C LEU A 217 1.72 -16.41 -10.49
N MET A 218 0.44 -16.66 -10.82
CA MET A 218 -0.38 -17.63 -10.10
C MET A 218 0.20 -19.04 -10.18
N GLU A 219 0.68 -19.44 -11.37
CA GLU A 219 1.34 -20.73 -11.58
C GLU A 219 2.57 -20.88 -10.69
N ASN A 220 3.40 -19.85 -10.63
CA ASN A 220 4.58 -19.85 -9.76
C ASN A 220 4.20 -19.93 -8.27
N ILE A 221 3.19 -19.19 -7.82
CA ILE A 221 2.75 -19.24 -6.41
C ILE A 221 2.17 -20.64 -6.07
N MET A 222 1.33 -21.22 -6.93
CA MET A 222 0.75 -22.56 -6.69
C MET A 222 1.82 -23.67 -6.68
N ASN A 223 2.86 -23.52 -7.52
CA ASN A 223 3.95 -24.49 -7.63
C ASN A 223 5.12 -24.20 -6.69
N ALA A 224 5.09 -23.09 -5.96
CA ALA A 224 6.18 -22.68 -5.07
C ALA A 224 6.45 -23.75 -4.02
N ARG A 225 7.75 -23.94 -3.74
CA ARG A 225 8.25 -24.77 -2.65
C ARG A 225 9.24 -23.93 -1.85
N ILE A 226 9.12 -23.95 -0.54
CA ILE A 226 10.07 -23.26 0.35
C ILE A 226 11.30 -24.15 0.59
N GLU A 227 12.26 -23.68 1.40
CA GLU A 227 13.60 -24.28 1.50
C GLU A 227 13.63 -25.76 1.94
N ASP A 228 12.63 -26.23 2.69
CA ASP A 228 12.46 -27.64 3.09
C ASP A 228 11.73 -28.51 2.03
N GLY A 229 11.39 -27.93 0.88
CA GLY A 229 10.61 -28.59 -0.18
C GLY A 229 9.10 -28.64 0.08
N ARG A 230 8.60 -28.01 1.15
CA ARG A 230 7.16 -27.93 1.46
C ARG A 230 6.44 -27.00 0.48
N PRO A 231 5.24 -27.37 -0.01
CA PRO A 231 4.36 -26.42 -0.70
C PRO A 231 3.92 -25.29 0.22
N LEU A 232 3.62 -24.13 -0.35
CA LEU A 232 2.93 -23.09 0.40
C LEU A 232 1.59 -23.62 0.92
N THR A 233 1.22 -23.24 2.14
CA THR A 233 -0.11 -23.50 2.68
C THR A 233 -1.12 -22.52 2.09
N ASP A 234 -2.40 -22.85 2.20
CA ASP A 234 -3.48 -21.96 1.77
C ASP A 234 -3.42 -20.60 2.48
N GLY A 235 -3.13 -20.58 3.78
CA GLY A 235 -2.97 -19.34 4.54
C GLY A 235 -1.79 -18.49 4.05
N GLU A 236 -0.66 -19.11 3.71
CA GLU A 236 0.51 -18.40 3.16
C GLU A 236 0.19 -17.76 1.80
N ILE A 237 -0.54 -18.48 0.94
CA ILE A 237 -0.98 -17.99 -0.36
C ILE A 237 -2.03 -16.87 -0.21
N LEU A 238 -3.02 -17.05 0.67
CA LEU A 238 -4.03 -16.03 0.96
C LEU A 238 -3.38 -14.76 1.49
N GLY A 239 -2.37 -14.88 2.35
CA GLY A 239 -1.55 -13.76 2.81
C GLY A 239 -0.88 -12.98 1.68
N MET A 240 -0.36 -13.68 0.67
CA MET A 240 0.20 -13.05 -0.53
C MET A 240 -0.88 -12.38 -1.39
N PHE A 241 -2.02 -13.05 -1.59
CA PHE A 241 -3.14 -12.49 -2.36
C PHE A 241 -3.67 -11.20 -1.72
N TYR A 242 -3.81 -11.20 -0.39
CA TYR A 242 -4.23 -10.02 0.36
C TYR A 242 -3.20 -8.89 0.28
N THR A 243 -1.91 -9.22 0.33
CA THR A 243 -0.83 -8.24 0.15
C THR A 243 -0.90 -7.59 -1.23
N PHE A 244 -1.13 -8.37 -2.30
CA PHE A 244 -1.32 -7.82 -3.64
C PHE A 244 -2.58 -6.97 -3.74
N TYR A 245 -3.67 -7.38 -3.10
CA TYR A 245 -4.93 -6.63 -3.11
C TYR A 245 -4.77 -5.25 -2.46
N VAL A 246 -4.27 -5.19 -1.23
CA VAL A 246 -4.09 -3.92 -0.50
C VAL A 246 -2.98 -3.06 -1.12
N GLY A 247 -1.88 -3.67 -1.55
CA GLY A 247 -0.76 -2.94 -2.13
C GLY A 247 -1.02 -2.43 -3.55
N GLY A 248 -1.76 -3.19 -4.36
CA GLY A 248 -1.90 -2.97 -5.78
C GLY A 248 -2.98 -1.95 -6.20
N LEU A 249 -3.89 -1.58 -5.29
CA LEU A 249 -5.04 -0.73 -5.62
C LEU A 249 -4.83 0.73 -5.17
N ASP A 250 -4.64 1.02 -3.88
CA ASP A 250 -4.57 2.41 -3.35
C ASP A 250 -3.30 3.18 -3.77
N THR A 251 -2.13 2.52 -3.72
CA THR A 251 -0.83 3.22 -3.72
C THR A 251 -0.50 3.91 -5.05
N VAL A 252 -0.67 3.19 -6.15
CA VAL A 252 -0.37 3.69 -7.49
C VAL A 252 -1.39 4.76 -7.89
N TYR A 253 -2.67 4.54 -7.59
CA TYR A 253 -3.75 5.51 -7.80
C TYR A 253 -3.41 6.85 -7.12
N ALA A 254 -3.05 6.83 -5.83
CA ALA A 254 -2.70 8.05 -5.10
C ALA A 254 -1.48 8.73 -5.72
N THR A 255 -0.43 7.96 -6.03
CA THR A 255 0.82 8.47 -6.60
C THR A 255 0.59 9.17 -7.95
N ILE A 256 -0.09 8.52 -8.89
CA ILE A 256 -0.34 9.11 -10.21
C ILE A 256 -1.29 10.30 -10.14
N SER A 257 -2.21 10.33 -9.17
CA SER A 257 -3.09 11.48 -8.94
C SER A 257 -2.30 12.71 -8.48
N TRP A 258 -1.38 12.56 -7.52
CA TRP A 258 -0.52 13.66 -7.07
C TRP A 258 0.47 14.10 -8.16
N SER A 259 1.08 13.15 -8.88
CA SER A 259 1.94 13.46 -10.02
C SER A 259 1.19 14.25 -11.10
N MET A 260 -0.02 13.82 -11.45
CA MET A 260 -0.83 14.53 -12.44
C MET A 260 -1.29 15.90 -11.94
N ARG A 261 -1.62 16.04 -10.65
CA ARG A 261 -1.89 17.36 -10.05
C ARG A 261 -0.70 18.29 -10.19
N HIS A 262 0.52 17.82 -9.91
CA HIS A 262 1.74 18.61 -10.07
C HIS A 262 1.93 19.03 -11.53
N ILE A 263 1.83 18.09 -12.47
CA ILE A 263 1.93 18.37 -13.91
C ILE A 263 0.86 19.39 -14.33
N ALA A 264 -0.41 19.19 -13.95
CA ALA A 264 -1.52 20.07 -14.29
C ALA A 264 -1.36 21.52 -13.78
N THR A 265 -0.67 21.72 -12.65
CA THR A 265 -0.43 23.05 -12.06
C THR A 265 0.89 23.70 -12.46
N HIS A 266 1.73 23.03 -13.25
CA HIS A 266 3.03 23.53 -13.73
C HIS A 266 3.11 23.44 -15.27
N PRO A 267 2.54 24.42 -16.02
CA PRO A 267 2.49 24.38 -17.48
C PRO A 267 3.86 24.37 -18.17
N ASP A 268 4.85 25.00 -17.56
CA ASP A 268 6.25 24.97 -17.98
C ASP A 268 6.83 23.56 -17.89
N TYR A 269 6.54 22.85 -16.80
CA TYR A 269 6.94 21.44 -16.63
C TYR A 269 6.22 20.53 -17.63
N GLN A 270 4.93 20.75 -17.90
CA GLN A 270 4.22 20.04 -18.97
C GLN A 270 4.90 20.21 -20.33
N GLN A 271 5.26 21.45 -20.68
CA GLN A 271 5.91 21.73 -21.95
C GLN A 271 7.29 21.07 -22.01
N PHE A 272 8.06 21.16 -20.93
CA PHE A 272 9.35 20.48 -20.82
C PHE A 272 9.23 18.97 -21.07
N LEU A 273 8.25 18.28 -20.47
CA LEU A 273 8.04 16.84 -20.69
C LEU A 273 7.62 16.51 -22.13
N ARG A 274 6.80 17.35 -22.77
CA ARG A 274 6.41 17.18 -24.18
C ARG A 274 7.60 17.33 -25.13
N ASP A 275 8.47 18.31 -24.83
CA ASP A 275 9.65 18.59 -25.64
C ASP A 275 10.79 17.57 -25.40
N ASN A 276 10.79 16.91 -24.23
CA ASN A 276 11.84 15.99 -23.81
C ASN A 276 11.25 14.65 -23.29
N PRO A 277 10.56 13.86 -24.13
CA PRO A 277 9.90 12.63 -23.68
C PRO A 277 10.89 11.58 -23.15
N ASP A 278 12.14 11.62 -23.58
CA ASP A 278 13.24 10.76 -23.08
C ASP A 278 13.67 11.08 -21.62
N LYS A 279 13.19 12.19 -21.05
CA LYS A 279 13.45 12.58 -19.67
C LYS A 279 12.42 12.04 -18.68
N MET A 280 11.34 11.41 -19.16
CA MET A 280 10.36 10.75 -18.29
C MET A 280 10.88 9.46 -17.65
N ASP A 281 11.89 8.83 -18.26
CA ASP A 281 12.40 7.50 -17.86
C ASP A 281 13.65 7.56 -16.93
N LYS A 282 14.02 8.74 -16.41
CA LYS A 282 15.23 8.97 -15.60
C LYS A 282 14.93 9.57 -14.25
#